data_AF-A0A1F8V995-F1
#
_entry.id   AF-A0A1F8V995-F1
#
_cell.length_a   1.000
_cell.length_b   1.000
_cell.length_c   1.000
_cell.angle_alpha   90.00
_cell.angle_beta   90.00
_cell.angle_gamma   90.00
#
_symmetry.space_group_name_H-M   'P 1'
#
loop_
_entity.id
_entity.type
_entity.pdbx_description
1 polymer ?
#
loop_
_entity_poly.entity_id
_entity_poly.type
_entity_poly.pdbx_seq_one_letter_code
_entity_poly.pdbx_strand_id
1 'polypeptide(L)'
;MPPTPFSGLSTNAKILINEWVTLRGILLKHTTTTKESANLSATSVPTLLSDRQLDDALSGPYQGFIKQKLSAYASLGLRRLRLTLQQDEILQSEAENKETPVSEEKYTLADLDKMLSALNQLTVAHHEQWQTLLHEWDQSMITSLTQHDIPLSDIELKEWQEKAPLSELQDRFTALNLESPHPRKPEMNYADYYRLKAMLSIVSSLSRRHQAHTLTEINHVIKKLKSDFNHIQQQEKNLLETQLQETEKIIPR
;
A
#
# COMPACT_ATOMS: atom_id res chain seq x y z
N MET A 1 -22.09 9.59 0.15
CA MET A 1 -21.11 10.63 -0.25
C MET A 1 -19.90 9.91 -0.80
N PRO A 2 -19.35 10.31 -1.95
CA PRO A 2 -18.05 9.78 -2.38
C PRO A 2 -17.01 10.12 -1.30
N PRO A 3 -16.07 9.23 -0.98
CA PRO A 3 -14.96 9.59 -0.10
C PRO A 3 -14.23 10.78 -0.72
N THR A 4 -14.18 11.90 0.00
CA THR A 4 -13.29 13.00 -0.37
C THR A 4 -11.87 12.44 -0.42
N PRO A 5 -11.15 12.55 -1.56
CA PRO A 5 -9.78 12.09 -1.65
C PRO A 5 -8.96 12.80 -0.57
N PHE A 6 -7.99 12.07 0.01
CA PHE A 6 -7.15 12.59 1.08
C PHE A 6 -6.31 13.77 0.54
N SER A 7 -6.84 14.99 0.69
CA SER A 7 -6.18 16.27 0.40
C SER A 7 -5.14 16.62 1.50
N GLY A 8 -4.38 15.63 1.97
CA GLY A 8 -3.52 15.76 3.16
C GLY A 8 -2.02 15.86 2.88
N LEU A 9 -1.56 15.49 1.68
CA LEU A 9 -0.15 15.54 1.34
C LEU A 9 0.26 16.92 0.80
N SER A 10 1.22 17.55 1.45
CA SER A 10 1.84 18.78 0.94
C SER A 10 2.56 18.53 -0.39
N THR A 11 2.69 19.56 -1.22
CA THR A 11 3.43 19.50 -2.49
C THR A 11 4.83 18.92 -2.30
N ASN A 12 5.52 19.31 -1.23
CA ASN A 12 6.87 18.84 -0.91
C ASN A 12 6.90 17.34 -0.61
N ALA A 13 5.90 16.81 0.10
CA ALA A 13 5.79 15.38 0.35
C ALA A 13 5.57 14.60 -0.96
N LYS A 14 4.74 15.13 -1.87
CA LYS A 14 4.51 14.52 -3.19
C LYS A 14 5.78 14.50 -4.03
N ILE A 15 6.58 15.58 -4.01
CA ILE A 15 7.86 15.65 -4.71
C ILE A 15 8.83 14.59 -4.16
N LEU A 16 9.01 14.52 -2.83
CA LEU A 16 9.88 13.54 -2.19
C LEU A 16 9.53 12.08 -2.56
N ILE A 17 8.24 11.75 -2.57
CA ILE A 17 7.78 10.40 -2.97
C ILE A 17 8.11 10.13 -4.43
N ASN A 18 7.91 11.12 -5.31
CA ASN A 18 8.18 10.98 -6.74
C ASN A 18 9.66 10.93 -7.07
N GLU A 19 10.54 11.58 -6.31
CA GLU A 19 11.99 11.53 -6.51
C GLU A 19 12.57 10.14 -6.23
N TRP A 20 11.95 9.38 -5.32
CA TRP A 20 12.38 8.03 -5.02
C TRP A 20 11.92 7.01 -6.06
N VAL A 21 12.70 6.86 -7.13
CA VAL A 21 12.39 6.01 -8.31
C VAL A 21 11.97 4.59 -7.93
N THR A 22 12.69 3.94 -7.01
CA THR A 22 12.42 2.55 -6.58
C THR A 22 11.01 2.43 -5.99
N LEU A 23 10.68 3.28 -5.01
CA LEU A 23 9.37 3.24 -4.38
C LEU A 23 8.26 3.67 -5.35
N ARG A 24 8.51 4.72 -6.16
CA ARG A 24 7.56 5.17 -7.19
C ARG A 24 7.17 4.04 -8.14
N GLY A 25 8.14 3.23 -8.60
CA GLY A 25 7.88 2.07 -9.44
C GLY A 25 7.02 1.01 -8.76
N ILE A 26 7.20 0.79 -7.46
CA ILE A 26 6.38 -0.12 -6.67
C ILE A 26 4.96 0.44 -6.47
N LEU A 27 4.83 1.74 -6.20
CA LEU A 27 3.53 2.40 -6.05
C LEU A 27 2.70 2.26 -7.33
N LEU A 28 3.28 2.60 -8.48
CA LEU A 28 2.60 2.46 -9.78
C LEU A 28 2.08 1.03 -9.98
N LYS A 29 2.85 0.00 -9.63
CA LYS A 29 2.44 -1.42 -9.76
C LYS A 29 1.24 -1.80 -8.90
N HIS A 30 0.94 -1.07 -7.82
CA HIS A 30 -0.11 -1.40 -6.87
C HIS A 30 -1.30 -0.44 -6.90
N THR A 31 -1.16 0.71 -7.56
CA THR A 31 -2.18 1.75 -7.61
C THR A 31 -2.72 2.03 -9.00
N THR A 32 -2.10 1.46 -10.04
CA THR A 32 -2.66 1.49 -11.39
C THR A 32 -3.90 0.60 -11.43
N THR A 33 -5.02 1.16 -11.88
CA THR A 33 -6.27 0.42 -12.02
C THR A 33 -6.19 -0.62 -13.13
N THR A 34 -7.08 -1.60 -13.10
CA THR A 34 -7.19 -2.62 -14.16
C THR A 34 -7.48 -1.96 -15.53
N LYS A 35 -8.32 -0.91 -15.52
CA LYS A 35 -8.69 -0.13 -16.71
C LYS A 35 -7.51 0.65 -17.27
N GLU A 36 -6.71 1.29 -16.42
CA GLU A 36 -5.50 1.99 -16.84
C GLU A 36 -4.45 1.01 -17.37
N SER A 37 -4.29 -0.15 -16.72
CA SER A 37 -3.37 -1.21 -17.16
C SER A 37 -3.68 -1.72 -18.57
N ALA A 38 -4.97 -1.80 -18.93
CA ALA A 38 -5.39 -2.17 -20.29
C ALA A 38 -5.13 -1.08 -21.34
N ASN A 39 -5.08 0.19 -20.92
CA ASN A 39 -4.89 1.35 -21.79
C ASN A 39 -3.42 1.80 -21.91
N LEU A 40 -2.54 1.32 -21.01
CA LEU A 40 -1.09 1.55 -21.06
C LEU A 40 -0.47 0.77 -22.23
N SER A 41 -0.67 1.29 -23.43
CA SER A 41 0.15 0.95 -24.60
C SER A 41 1.60 1.35 -24.32
N ALA A 42 2.56 0.61 -24.88
CA ALA A 42 3.99 0.47 -24.48
C ALA A 42 4.90 1.74 -24.41
N THR A 43 4.38 2.97 -24.35
CA THR A 43 5.19 4.18 -24.58
C THR A 43 5.06 5.34 -23.60
N SER A 44 4.30 5.24 -22.50
CA SER A 44 4.38 6.28 -21.45
C SER A 44 4.08 5.74 -20.07
N VAL A 45 5.12 5.27 -19.36
CA VAL A 45 5.04 5.15 -17.90
C VAL A 45 4.94 6.56 -17.34
N PRO A 46 3.90 6.91 -16.56
CA PRO A 46 3.76 8.24 -15.99
C PRO A 46 5.01 8.61 -15.18
N THR A 47 5.57 9.79 -15.47
CA THR A 47 6.76 10.30 -14.75
C THR A 47 6.44 10.60 -13.29
N LEU A 48 5.17 10.93 -12.98
CA LEU A 48 4.69 11.32 -11.67
C LEU A 48 3.43 10.52 -11.28
N LEU A 49 3.31 10.21 -10.00
CA LEU A 49 2.11 9.62 -9.40
C LEU A 49 0.99 10.65 -9.33
N SER A 50 -0.24 10.23 -9.68
CA SER A 50 -1.43 11.05 -9.50
C SER A 50 -1.86 11.12 -8.03
N ASP A 51 -2.67 12.10 -7.67
CA ASP A 51 -3.20 12.24 -6.31
C ASP A 51 -4.03 11.02 -5.88
N ARG A 52 -4.78 10.41 -6.81
CA ARG A 52 -5.52 9.17 -6.56
C ARG A 52 -4.58 8.00 -6.28
N GLN A 53 -3.48 7.88 -7.05
CA GLN A 53 -2.49 6.84 -6.82
C GLN A 53 -1.78 7.01 -5.48
N LEU A 54 -1.50 8.25 -5.06
CA LEU A 54 -0.94 8.52 -3.74
C LEU A 54 -1.93 8.22 -2.61
N ASP A 55 -3.21 8.50 -2.82
CA ASP A 55 -4.25 8.17 -1.84
C ASP A 55 -4.40 6.65 -1.71
N ASP A 56 -4.53 5.92 -2.83
CA ASP A 56 -4.59 4.46 -2.84
C ASP A 56 -3.34 3.81 -2.21
N ALA A 57 -2.17 4.41 -2.41
CA ALA A 57 -0.92 3.98 -1.79
C ALA A 57 -0.94 4.14 -0.26
N LEU A 58 -1.44 5.27 0.25
CA LEU A 58 -1.32 5.63 1.66
C LEU A 58 -2.53 5.23 2.52
N SER A 59 -3.67 4.94 1.89
CA SER A 59 -4.90 4.49 2.55
C SER A 59 -5.23 3.02 2.25
N GLY A 60 -4.68 2.46 1.16
CA GLY A 60 -4.88 1.09 0.74
C GLY A 60 -4.16 0.04 1.61
N PRO A 61 -4.27 -1.25 1.25
CA PRO A 61 -3.75 -2.35 2.07
C PRO A 61 -2.22 -2.36 2.14
N TYR A 62 -1.55 -1.82 1.12
CA TYR A 62 -0.10 -1.78 1.04
C TYR A 62 0.54 -0.64 1.84
N GLN A 63 -0.27 0.19 2.51
CA GLN A 63 0.19 1.40 3.18
C GLN A 63 1.23 1.13 4.28
N GLY A 64 1.16 -0.01 4.98
CA GLY A 64 2.11 -0.33 6.06
C GLY A 64 3.54 -0.39 5.55
N PHE A 65 3.74 -1.11 4.44
CA PHE A 65 5.01 -1.17 3.73
C PHE A 65 5.45 0.22 3.24
N ILE A 66 4.54 0.96 2.60
CA ILE A 66 4.85 2.25 1.99
C ILE A 66 5.25 3.28 3.06
N LYS A 67 4.44 3.44 4.11
CA LYS A 67 4.68 4.38 5.21
C LYS A 67 5.99 4.08 5.92
N GLN A 68 6.29 2.80 6.16
CA GLN A 68 7.56 2.39 6.78
C GLN A 68 8.77 2.80 5.92
N LYS A 69 8.71 2.51 4.60
CA LYS A 69 9.80 2.85 3.68
C LYS A 69 9.95 4.36 3.51
N LEU A 70 8.84 5.09 3.39
CA LEU A 70 8.84 6.55 3.33
C LEU A 70 9.41 7.18 4.59
N SER A 71 9.08 6.65 5.78
CA SER A 71 9.65 7.13 7.03
C SER A 71 11.17 6.99 7.04
N ALA A 72 11.69 5.83 6.62
CA ALA A 72 13.13 5.58 6.55
C ALA A 72 13.83 6.51 5.53
N TYR A 73 13.23 6.69 4.35
CA TYR A 73 13.75 7.60 3.33
C TYR A 73 13.73 9.07 3.78
N ALA A 74 12.65 9.51 4.43
CA ALA A 74 12.54 10.85 4.99
C ALA A 74 13.58 11.10 6.08
N SER A 75 13.89 10.10 6.92
CA SER A 75 14.96 10.19 7.91
C SER A 75 16.33 10.40 7.25
N LEU A 76 16.64 9.70 6.15
CA LEU A 76 17.86 9.93 5.38
C LEU A 76 17.89 11.32 4.73
N GLY A 77 16.78 11.76 4.14
CA GLY A 77 16.65 13.08 3.53
C GLY A 77 16.88 14.21 4.55
N LEU A 78 16.31 14.07 5.75
CA LEU A 78 16.51 15.03 6.84
C LEU A 78 17.97 15.08 7.28
N ARG A 79 18.64 13.93 7.37
CA ARG A 79 20.06 13.85 7.72
C ARG A 79 20.95 14.52 6.68
N ARG A 80 20.68 14.23 5.40
CA ARG A 80 21.37 14.85 4.26
C ARG A 80 21.19 16.37 4.25
N LEU A 81 19.98 16.85 4.54
CA LEU A 81 19.71 18.28 4.65
C LEU A 81 20.55 18.92 5.76
N ARG A 82 20.59 18.31 6.96
CA ARG A 82 21.41 18.82 8.08
C ARG A 82 22.89 18.88 7.74
N LEU A 83 23.45 17.84 7.13
CA LEU A 83 24.85 17.85 6.68
C LEU A 83 25.13 18.94 5.65
N THR A 84 24.19 19.15 4.71
CA THR A 84 24.32 20.19 3.69
C THR A 84 24.30 21.58 4.33
N LEU A 85 23.38 21.81 5.28
CA LEU A 85 23.35 23.05 6.08
C LEU A 85 24.65 23.22 6.89
N GLN A 86 25.25 22.16 7.44
CA GLN A 86 26.53 22.25 8.16
C GLN A 86 27.74 22.56 7.28
N GLN A 87 27.65 22.34 5.96
CA GLN A 87 28.76 22.55 5.03
C GLN A 87 28.67 23.87 4.25
N ASP A 88 27.49 24.52 4.20
CA ASP A 88 27.24 25.73 3.41
C ASP A 88 27.01 26.95 4.32
N GLU A 89 28.02 27.85 4.39
CA GLU A 89 28.00 29.06 5.21
C GLU A 89 26.82 30.00 4.90
N ILE A 90 26.34 30.03 3.64
CA ILE A 90 25.21 30.87 3.24
C ILE A 90 23.92 30.32 3.85
N LEU A 91 23.72 29.01 3.77
CA LEU A 91 22.52 28.34 4.29
C LEU A 91 22.51 28.24 5.82
N GLN A 92 23.67 28.24 6.48
CA GLN A 92 23.76 28.33 7.95
C GLN A 92 23.13 29.60 8.48
N SER A 93 23.45 30.74 7.85
CA SER A 93 22.93 32.05 8.26
C SER A 93 21.39 32.15 8.16
N GLU A 94 20.77 31.41 7.23
CA GLU A 94 19.31 31.32 7.11
C GLU A 94 18.70 30.31 8.10
N ALA A 95 19.42 29.23 8.41
CA ALA A 95 18.98 28.17 9.32
C ALA A 95 19.04 28.58 10.79
N GLU A 96 20.00 29.41 11.21
CA GLU A 96 20.10 29.92 12.59
C GLU A 96 18.87 30.74 13.02
N ASN A 97 18.11 31.30 12.06
CA ASN A 97 16.85 32.02 12.31
C ASN A 97 15.63 31.11 12.56
N LYS A 98 15.75 29.78 12.38
CA LYS A 98 14.69 28.81 12.64
C LYS A 98 15.24 27.73 13.56
N GLU A 99 14.64 27.53 14.73
CA GLU A 99 15.00 26.56 15.78
C GLU A 99 15.19 25.11 15.28
N THR A 100 16.24 24.85 14.52
CA THR A 100 16.59 23.55 13.98
C THR A 100 17.83 23.13 14.76
N PRO A 101 17.72 22.17 15.70
CA PRO A 101 18.88 21.76 16.47
C PRO A 101 19.91 21.12 15.53
N VAL A 102 21.00 21.85 15.30
CA VAL A 102 22.18 21.40 14.56
C VAL A 102 22.98 20.50 15.48
N SER A 103 22.56 19.25 15.62
CA SER A 103 23.38 18.22 16.27
C SER A 103 24.45 17.77 15.28
N GLU A 104 25.69 17.58 15.74
CA GLU A 104 26.78 17.02 14.93
C GLU A 104 26.34 15.66 14.36
N GLU A 105 26.23 15.58 13.03
CA GLU A 105 25.91 14.32 12.38
C GLU A 105 27.12 13.39 12.41
N LYS A 106 26.93 12.18 12.92
CA LYS A 106 27.99 11.14 12.96
C LYS A 106 28.33 10.55 11.59
N TYR A 107 27.56 10.89 10.56
CA TYR A 107 27.62 10.27 9.24
C TYR A 107 28.10 11.27 8.20
N THR A 108 28.84 10.79 7.20
CA THR A 108 29.20 11.60 6.03
C THR A 108 28.14 11.51 4.93
N LEU A 109 28.17 12.41 3.94
CA LEU A 109 27.30 12.30 2.76
C LEU A 109 27.49 10.96 2.03
N ALA A 110 28.73 10.46 1.97
CA ALA A 110 29.02 9.16 1.37
C ALA A 110 28.41 7.98 2.16
N ASP A 111 28.31 8.10 3.49
CA ASP A 111 27.63 7.10 4.31
C ASP A 111 26.12 7.11 4.08
N LEU A 112 25.52 8.31 3.94
CA LEU A 112 24.11 8.44 3.61
C LEU A 112 23.78 7.89 2.21
N ASP A 113 24.64 8.08 1.22
CA ASP A 113 24.45 7.50 -0.12
C ASP A 113 24.54 5.96 -0.09
N LYS A 114 25.45 5.40 0.73
CA LYS A 114 25.51 3.94 0.98
C LYS A 114 24.24 3.44 1.67
N MET A 115 23.75 4.14 2.70
CA MET A 115 22.49 3.79 3.37
C MET A 115 21.30 3.87 2.42
N LEU A 116 21.25 4.86 1.53
CA LEU A 116 20.21 4.99 0.51
C LEU A 116 20.26 3.83 -0.50
N SER A 117 21.46 3.45 -0.97
CA SER A 117 21.63 2.30 -1.84
C SER A 117 21.19 1.00 -1.16
N ALA A 118 21.54 0.81 0.11
CA ALA A 118 21.12 -0.35 0.89
C ALA A 118 19.60 -0.35 1.13
N LEU A 119 19.00 0.82 1.41
CA LEU A 119 17.54 0.97 1.53
C LEU A 119 16.83 0.62 0.20
N ASN A 120 17.39 1.03 -0.94
CA ASN A 120 16.85 0.68 -2.26
C ASN A 120 16.81 -0.83 -2.47
N GLN A 121 17.93 -1.52 -2.24
CA GLN A 121 18.02 -2.98 -2.37
C GLN A 121 17.06 -3.68 -1.41
N LEU A 122 17.03 -3.24 -0.15
CA LEU A 122 16.13 -3.80 0.86
C LEU A 122 14.66 -3.58 0.50
N THR A 123 14.32 -2.43 -0.10
CA THR A 123 12.95 -2.13 -0.55
C THR A 123 12.49 -3.06 -1.66
N VAL A 124 13.37 -3.42 -2.60
CA VAL A 124 13.08 -4.40 -3.65
C VAL A 124 12.90 -5.80 -3.05
N ALA A 125 13.84 -6.25 -2.21
CA ALA A 125 13.76 -7.57 -1.56
C ALA A 125 12.48 -7.72 -0.72
N HIS A 126 12.13 -6.69 0.06
CA HIS A 126 10.88 -6.69 0.83
C HIS A 126 9.66 -6.73 -0.08
N HIS A 127 9.66 -6.01 -1.21
CA HIS A 127 8.56 -6.03 -2.17
C HIS A 127 8.36 -7.44 -2.76
N GLU A 128 9.42 -8.18 -3.03
CA GLU A 128 9.35 -9.57 -3.48
C GLU A 128 8.74 -10.52 -2.43
N GLN A 129 9.10 -10.35 -1.15
CA GLN A 129 8.48 -11.08 -0.05
C GLN A 129 6.96 -10.81 0.00
N TRP A 130 6.57 -9.55 -0.16
CA TRP A 130 5.17 -9.16 -0.26
C TRP A 130 4.49 -9.82 -1.46
N GLN A 131 5.09 -9.80 -2.66
CA GLN A 131 4.49 -10.47 -3.82
C GLN A 131 4.24 -11.96 -3.58
N THR A 132 5.15 -12.63 -2.88
CA THR A 132 5.03 -14.05 -2.53
C THR A 132 3.83 -14.28 -1.60
N LEU A 133 3.74 -13.52 -0.49
CA LEU A 133 2.61 -13.65 0.44
C LEU A 133 1.27 -13.29 -0.20
N LEU A 134 1.22 -12.26 -1.04
CA LEU A 134 -0.02 -11.89 -1.73
C LEU A 134 -0.52 -13.02 -2.62
N HIS A 135 0.39 -13.67 -3.36
CA HIS A 135 0.04 -14.83 -4.16
C HIS A 135 -0.48 -15.99 -3.31
N GLU A 136 0.17 -16.29 -2.18
CA GLU A 136 -0.27 -17.34 -1.25
C GLU A 136 -1.65 -17.03 -0.67
N TRP A 137 -1.90 -15.78 -0.27
CA TRP A 137 -3.19 -15.35 0.25
C TRP A 137 -4.29 -15.41 -0.82
N ASP A 138 -4.01 -15.01 -2.06
CA ASP A 138 -4.96 -15.14 -3.17
C ASP A 138 -5.39 -16.60 -3.35
N GLN A 139 -4.43 -17.53 -3.41
CA GLN A 139 -4.72 -18.97 -3.56
C GLN A 139 -5.47 -19.55 -2.37
N SER A 140 -5.07 -19.18 -1.15
CA SER A 140 -5.72 -19.61 0.08
C SER A 140 -7.18 -19.15 0.12
N MET A 141 -7.43 -17.87 -0.16
CA MET A 141 -8.78 -17.30 -0.16
C MET A 141 -9.68 -17.91 -1.25
N ILE A 142 -9.17 -18.11 -2.47
CA ILE A 142 -9.90 -18.79 -3.55
C ILE A 142 -10.31 -20.21 -3.11
N THR A 143 -9.38 -20.92 -2.47
CA THR A 143 -9.62 -22.28 -1.96
C THR A 143 -10.70 -22.27 -0.88
N SER A 144 -10.59 -21.40 0.12
CA SER A 144 -11.58 -21.27 1.20
C SER A 144 -12.97 -20.87 0.69
N LEU A 145 -13.06 -19.96 -0.29
CA LEU A 145 -14.33 -19.59 -0.91
C LEU A 145 -14.99 -20.79 -1.59
N THR A 146 -14.21 -21.57 -2.34
CA THR A 146 -14.69 -22.78 -3.01
C THR A 146 -15.15 -23.83 -2.00
N GLN A 147 -14.41 -24.04 -0.90
CA GLN A 147 -14.76 -24.97 0.18
C GLN A 147 -16.06 -24.56 0.92
N HIS A 148 -16.46 -23.29 0.84
CA HIS A 148 -17.68 -22.78 1.45
C HIS A 148 -18.82 -22.56 0.46
N ASP A 149 -18.81 -23.29 -0.67
CA ASP A 149 -19.83 -23.26 -1.73
C ASP A 149 -20.01 -21.88 -2.38
N ILE A 150 -18.93 -21.11 -2.50
CA ILE A 150 -18.89 -19.85 -3.23
C ILE A 150 -18.09 -20.06 -4.52
N PRO A 151 -18.72 -20.63 -5.58
CA PRO A 151 -18.03 -20.84 -6.84
C PRO A 151 -17.71 -19.50 -7.50
N LEU A 152 -16.45 -19.35 -7.90
CA LEU A 152 -15.95 -18.22 -8.66
C LEU A 152 -16.04 -18.54 -10.16
N SER A 153 -16.45 -17.55 -10.95
CA SER A 153 -16.34 -17.59 -12.41
C SER A 153 -14.89 -17.35 -12.85
N ASP A 154 -14.56 -17.67 -14.10
CA ASP A 154 -13.21 -17.44 -14.66
C ASP A 154 -12.79 -15.97 -14.58
N ILE A 155 -13.75 -15.05 -14.77
CA ILE A 155 -13.52 -13.61 -14.65
C ILE A 155 -13.16 -13.25 -13.21
N GLU A 156 -13.90 -13.78 -12.22
CA GLU A 156 -13.61 -13.52 -10.82
C GLU A 156 -12.26 -14.13 -10.42
N LEU A 157 -11.95 -15.36 -10.84
CA LEU A 157 -10.63 -15.95 -10.59
C LEU A 157 -9.50 -15.07 -11.12
N LYS A 158 -9.69 -14.47 -12.30
CA LYS A 158 -8.74 -13.51 -12.86
C LYS A 158 -8.67 -12.22 -12.02
N GLU A 159 -9.82 -11.65 -11.62
CA GLU A 159 -9.88 -10.48 -10.74
C GLU A 159 -9.26 -10.73 -9.35
N TRP A 160 -9.28 -11.97 -8.87
CA TRP A 160 -8.61 -12.35 -7.63
C TRP A 160 -7.09 -12.26 -7.78
N GLN A 161 -6.56 -12.67 -8.93
CA GLN A 161 -5.13 -12.64 -9.27
C GLN A 161 -4.66 -11.24 -9.73
N GLU A 162 -5.57 -10.41 -10.24
CA GLU A 162 -5.29 -9.03 -10.60
C GLU A 162 -5.31 -8.11 -9.38
N LYS A 163 -4.42 -7.13 -9.40
CA LYS A 163 -4.34 -6.10 -8.35
C LYS A 163 -5.38 -5.03 -8.64
N ALA A 164 -6.37 -4.94 -7.77
CA ALA A 164 -7.33 -3.84 -7.78
C ALA A 164 -6.98 -2.85 -6.66
N PRO A 165 -6.70 -1.56 -6.96
CA PRO A 165 -6.52 -0.56 -5.91
C PRO A 165 -7.82 -0.36 -5.11
N LEU A 166 -7.69 0.22 -3.91
CA LEU A 166 -8.82 0.41 -3.01
C LEU A 166 -9.94 1.23 -3.67
N SER A 167 -9.58 2.31 -4.36
CA SER A 167 -10.54 3.15 -5.07
C SER A 167 -11.35 2.37 -6.12
N GLU A 168 -10.74 1.42 -6.83
CA GLU A 168 -11.43 0.57 -7.80
C GLU A 168 -12.40 -0.40 -7.12
N LEU A 169 -12.04 -0.97 -5.96
CA LEU A 169 -12.97 -1.77 -5.17
C LEU A 169 -14.15 -0.93 -4.67
N GLN A 170 -13.91 0.28 -4.17
CA GLN A 170 -14.97 1.19 -3.70
C GLN A 170 -15.93 1.58 -4.84
N ASP A 171 -15.41 1.82 -6.03
CA ASP A 171 -16.21 2.09 -7.23
C ASP A 171 -17.13 0.90 -7.54
N ARG A 172 -16.67 -0.35 -7.38
CA ARG A 172 -17.50 -1.56 -7.56
C ARG A 172 -18.62 -1.69 -6.52
N PHE A 173 -18.33 -1.43 -5.25
CA PHE A 173 -19.38 -1.42 -4.21
C PHE A 173 -20.46 -0.39 -4.51
N THR A 174 -20.05 0.80 -4.96
CA THR A 174 -20.96 1.88 -5.36
C THR A 174 -21.81 1.47 -6.57
N ALA A 175 -21.19 0.88 -7.60
CA ALA A 175 -21.88 0.42 -8.80
C ALA A 175 -22.93 -0.67 -8.53
N LEU A 176 -22.70 -1.51 -7.51
CA LEU A 176 -23.61 -2.57 -7.09
C LEU A 176 -24.64 -2.12 -6.05
N ASN A 177 -24.67 -0.83 -5.68
CA ASN A 177 -25.50 -0.28 -4.60
C ASN A 177 -25.35 -1.07 -3.28
N LEU A 178 -24.14 -1.56 -3.00
CA LEU A 178 -23.82 -2.26 -1.77
C LEU A 178 -23.29 -1.27 -0.74
N GLU A 179 -23.74 -1.40 0.51
CA GLU A 179 -23.06 -0.72 1.62
C GLU A 179 -21.65 -1.29 1.75
N SER A 180 -20.65 -0.49 1.36
CA SER A 180 -19.26 -0.82 1.62
C SER A 180 -19.08 -0.92 3.14
N PRO A 181 -18.56 -2.04 3.69
CA PRO A 181 -18.18 -2.10 5.09
C PRO A 181 -17.02 -1.14 5.28
N HIS A 182 -17.32 0.11 5.60
CA HIS A 182 -16.30 1.10 5.84
C HIS A 182 -15.43 0.57 6.99
N PRO A 183 -14.10 0.43 6.79
CA PRO A 183 -13.23 0.12 7.90
C PRO A 183 -13.45 1.22 8.94
N ARG A 184 -13.70 0.83 10.20
CA ARG A 184 -13.85 1.79 11.31
C ARG A 184 -12.57 2.59 11.56
N LYS A 185 -11.47 2.22 10.90
CA LYS A 185 -10.15 2.84 10.99
C LYS A 185 -9.81 3.50 9.65
N PRO A 186 -9.09 4.63 9.67
CA PRO A 186 -8.65 5.31 8.45
C PRO A 186 -7.63 4.48 7.64
N GLU A 187 -7.04 3.45 8.25
CA GLU A 187 -6.03 2.59 7.64
C GLU A 187 -6.62 1.20 7.39
N MET A 188 -6.58 0.76 6.12
CA MET A 188 -6.97 -0.57 5.68
C MET A 188 -5.74 -1.48 5.60
N ASN A 189 -5.86 -2.70 6.11
CA ASN A 189 -4.84 -3.75 5.99
C ASN A 189 -5.25 -4.81 4.95
N TYR A 190 -4.42 -5.83 4.72
CA TYR A 190 -4.76 -6.86 3.72
C TYR A 190 -5.94 -7.74 4.12
N ALA A 191 -6.14 -8.01 5.40
CA ALA A 191 -7.31 -8.77 5.85
C ALA A 191 -8.62 -8.02 5.53
N ASP A 192 -8.66 -6.71 5.72
CA ASP A 192 -9.79 -5.85 5.35
C ASP A 192 -10.00 -5.82 3.83
N TYR A 193 -8.90 -5.71 3.05
CA TYR A 193 -8.94 -5.77 1.58
C TYR A 193 -9.54 -7.08 1.05
N TYR A 194 -9.05 -8.22 1.56
CA TYR A 194 -9.56 -9.53 1.15
C TYR A 194 -11.01 -9.75 1.59
N ARG A 195 -11.42 -9.15 2.72
CA ARG A 195 -12.83 -9.15 3.12
C ARG A 195 -13.70 -8.41 2.10
N LEU A 196 -13.25 -7.27 1.57
CA LEU A 196 -13.95 -6.55 0.51
C LEU A 196 -14.06 -7.39 -0.78
N LYS A 197 -12.95 -8.00 -1.23
CA LYS A 197 -12.96 -8.90 -2.42
C LYS A 197 -13.87 -10.11 -2.22
N ALA A 198 -13.84 -10.72 -1.03
CA ALA A 198 -14.72 -11.83 -0.66
C ALA A 198 -16.19 -11.42 -0.69
N MET A 199 -16.54 -10.25 -0.17
CA MET A 199 -17.93 -9.77 -0.19
C MET A 199 -18.45 -9.58 -1.62
N LEU A 200 -17.66 -8.99 -2.52
CA LEU A 200 -18.03 -8.85 -3.93
C LEU A 200 -18.23 -10.23 -4.59
N SER A 201 -17.35 -11.17 -4.31
CA SER A 201 -17.42 -12.54 -4.84
C SER A 201 -18.64 -13.31 -4.32
N ILE A 202 -18.96 -13.16 -3.03
CA ILE A 202 -20.13 -13.77 -2.41
C ILE A 202 -21.41 -13.20 -3.01
N VAL A 203 -21.53 -11.87 -3.12
CA VAL A 203 -22.70 -11.22 -3.74
C VAL A 203 -22.92 -11.75 -5.15
N SER A 204 -21.85 -11.78 -5.95
CA SER A 204 -21.89 -12.22 -7.34
C SER A 204 -22.28 -13.70 -7.46
N SER A 205 -21.71 -14.58 -6.62
CA SER A 205 -22.07 -15.99 -6.53
C SER A 205 -23.53 -16.21 -6.14
N LEU A 206 -24.01 -15.54 -5.08
CA LEU A 206 -25.40 -15.63 -4.62
C LEU A 206 -26.37 -15.13 -5.70
N SER A 207 -26.03 -14.03 -6.38
CA SER A 207 -26.81 -13.47 -7.48
C SER A 207 -26.97 -14.47 -8.64
N ARG A 208 -25.87 -15.09 -9.09
CA ARG A 208 -25.90 -16.13 -10.14
C ARG A 208 -26.73 -17.35 -9.75
N ARG A 209 -26.77 -17.68 -8.46
CA ARG A 209 -27.54 -18.80 -7.91
C ARG A 209 -28.99 -18.44 -7.61
N HIS A 210 -29.42 -17.21 -7.93
CA HIS A 210 -30.73 -16.67 -7.59
C HIS A 210 -31.06 -16.78 -6.09
N GLN A 211 -30.03 -16.69 -5.24
CA GLN A 211 -30.16 -16.68 -3.79
C GLN A 211 -30.28 -15.25 -3.29
N ALA A 212 -30.94 -15.10 -2.14
CA ALA A 212 -30.95 -13.83 -1.44
C ALA A 212 -29.50 -13.45 -1.06
N HIS A 213 -29.18 -12.17 -1.27
CA HIS A 213 -27.84 -11.59 -1.10
C HIS A 213 -27.95 -10.33 -0.24
N THR A 214 -28.76 -10.41 0.82
CA THR A 214 -28.85 -9.35 1.82
C THR A 214 -27.52 -9.24 2.57
N LEU A 215 -27.25 -8.07 3.15
CA LEU A 215 -26.05 -7.84 3.95
C LEU A 215 -25.91 -8.88 5.09
N THR A 216 -27.03 -9.35 5.64
CA THR A 216 -27.06 -10.40 6.67
C THR A 216 -26.52 -11.73 6.17
N GLU A 217 -26.94 -12.16 4.98
CA GLU A 217 -26.52 -13.43 4.37
C GLU A 217 -25.06 -13.38 3.95
N ILE A 218 -24.64 -12.27 3.34
CA ILE A 218 -23.24 -12.03 2.99
C ILE A 218 -22.37 -12.10 4.24
N ASN A 219 -22.77 -11.42 5.31
CA ASN A 219 -22.04 -11.46 6.58
C ASN A 219 -22.02 -12.85 7.22
N HIS A 220 -23.07 -13.66 7.02
CA HIS A 220 -23.08 -15.04 7.50
C HIS A 220 -22.02 -15.89 6.80
N VAL A 221 -21.84 -15.74 5.49
CA VAL A 221 -20.79 -16.42 4.72
C VAL A 221 -19.40 -15.88 5.10
N ILE A 222 -19.24 -14.56 5.18
CA ILE A 222 -17.98 -13.92 5.58
C ILE A 222 -17.47 -14.40 6.95
N LYS A 223 -18.37 -14.72 7.88
CA LYS A 223 -17.98 -15.28 9.19
C LYS A 223 -17.27 -16.62 9.10
N LYS A 224 -17.51 -17.41 8.04
CA LYS A 224 -16.83 -18.70 7.81
C LYS A 224 -15.36 -18.51 7.47
N LEU A 225 -15.01 -17.40 6.81
CA LEU A 225 -13.65 -17.02 6.41
C LEU A 225 -12.85 -16.31 7.53
N LYS A 226 -13.40 -16.23 8.74
CA LYS A 226 -12.80 -15.46 9.85
C LYS A 226 -11.39 -15.94 10.21
N SER A 227 -11.14 -17.25 10.15
CA SER A 227 -9.81 -17.83 10.38
C SER A 227 -8.78 -17.31 9.39
N ASP A 228 -9.17 -17.21 8.12
CA ASP A 228 -8.29 -16.83 7.02
C ASP A 228 -7.91 -15.35 7.14
N PHE A 229 -8.89 -14.49 7.43
CA PHE A 229 -8.62 -13.06 7.68
C PHE A 229 -7.69 -12.85 8.89
N ASN A 230 -7.89 -13.61 9.97
CA ASN A 230 -7.00 -13.53 11.14
C ASN A 230 -5.58 -14.01 10.80
N HIS A 231 -5.45 -15.06 9.98
CA HIS A 231 -4.16 -15.59 9.54
C HIS A 231 -3.41 -14.57 8.68
N ILE A 232 -4.09 -13.98 7.69
CA ILE A 232 -3.55 -12.91 6.84
C ILE A 232 -3.08 -11.74 7.71
N GLN A 233 -3.91 -11.26 8.63
CA GLN A 233 -3.57 -10.15 9.52
C GLN A 233 -2.33 -10.45 10.38
N GLN A 234 -2.19 -11.69 10.87
CA GLN A 234 -1.05 -12.09 11.67
C GLN A 234 0.23 -12.17 10.82
N GLN A 235 0.17 -12.76 9.63
CA GLN A 235 1.32 -12.84 8.73
C GLN A 235 1.76 -11.46 8.24
N GLU A 236 0.81 -10.59 7.90
CA GLU A 236 1.04 -9.19 7.56
C GLU A 236 1.79 -8.45 8.67
N LYS A 237 1.29 -8.56 9.92
CA LYS A 237 1.93 -7.93 11.08
C LYS A 237 3.35 -8.43 11.29
N ASN A 238 3.55 -9.75 11.24
CA ASN A 238 4.87 -10.37 11.42
C ASN A 238 5.85 -9.92 10.32
N LEU A 239 5.38 -9.81 9.07
CA LEU A 239 6.21 -9.35 7.96
C LEU A 239 6.63 -7.89 8.17
N LEU A 240 5.68 -7.01 8.50
CA LEU A 240 5.96 -5.59 8.78
C LEU A 240 6.97 -5.42 9.92
N GLU A 241 6.81 -6.16 11.01
CA GLU A 241 7.73 -6.12 12.16
C GLU A 241 9.14 -6.58 11.77
N THR A 242 9.25 -7.69 11.04
CA THR A 242 10.54 -8.23 10.56
C THR A 242 11.23 -7.20 9.66
N GLN A 243 10.49 -6.67 8.68
CA GLN A 243 10.99 -5.69 7.74
C GLN A 243 11.38 -4.37 8.43
N LEU A 244 10.67 -3.97 9.50
CA LEU A 244 11.01 -2.80 10.29
C LEU A 244 12.36 -2.98 10.97
N GLN A 245 12.58 -4.11 11.63
CA GLN A 245 13.86 -4.43 12.27
C GLN A 245 15.01 -4.45 11.26
N GLU A 246 14.81 -5.03 10.08
CA GLU A 246 15.81 -5.03 9.01
C GLU A 246 16.12 -3.62 8.49
N THR A 247 15.09 -2.77 8.39
CA THR A 247 15.26 -1.37 7.97
C THR A 247 16.02 -0.56 9.03
N GLU A 248 15.73 -0.77 10.32
CA GLU A 248 16.38 -0.09 11.44
C GLU A 248 17.87 -0.49 11.59
N LYS A 249 18.27 -1.68 11.13
CA LYS A 249 19.69 -2.07 11.06
C LYS A 249 20.49 -1.23 10.06
N ILE A 250 19.86 -0.75 8.99
CA ILE A 250 20.51 0.08 7.97
C ILE A 250 20.42 1.56 8.36
N ILE A 251 19.26 1.98 8.86
CA ILE A 251 18.97 3.36 9.22
C ILE A 251 18.57 3.37 10.70
N PRO A 252 19.56 3.37 11.62
CA PRO A 252 19.26 3.46 13.04
C PRO A 252 18.60 4.81 13.30
N ARG A 253 17.52 4.83 14.08
CA ARG A 253 16.77 6.05 14.42
C ARG A 253 17.64 7.06 15.17
#